data_AF-A0A2S2DCF2-F1
#
_entry.id   AF-A0A2S2DCF2-F1
#
_cell.length_a   1.000
_cell.length_b   1.000
_cell.length_c   1.000
_cell.angle_alpha   90.00
_cell.angle_beta   90.00
_cell.angle_gamma   90.00
#
_symmetry.space_group_name_H-M   'P 1'
#
loop_
_entity.id
_entity.type
_entity.pdbx_description
1 polymer ?
#
loop_
_entity_poly.entity_id
_entity_poly.type
_entity_poly.pdbx_seq_one_letter_code
_entity_poly.pdbx_strand_id
1 'polypeptide(L)'
;MLKGLKRAMAAEYSRELSAKVFRAQCRLTEAGFKQGGLAGYGLRRIAISAAGQPKALLRVGERKSMPTDRVTYAKGPDNEVAIIHRIYVMYLTESMSDTSIARRLNFEGVENKFGRTWSAYHVKQVLTNDKYAGTLVFNRSTQRLKSSRRANAQAARVKVENAFDAIVSRELLEEARAERNRRRRQWSDDEMLDALRQIFVEHGTVTPDLINASGGPAVKSYAFRFNGITSAMGLAGVTWSSLTDSTITRYRMRCITRDMTIELERSAAAVNALVEKLSPRTFRLNGVTARLLCTRCRYERSHPCWKVALVHQPAVDFIIWVRADTSNERVDGIYLIPTADFPNHLYIWPSARSLARYQQYAHASIATMFGCK
;
A
#
# COMPACT_ATOMS: atom_id res chain seq x y z
N MET A 1 -28.75 -18.59 -20.81
CA MET A 1 -29.28 -17.52 -19.92
C MET A 1 -29.48 -17.95 -18.46
N LEU A 2 -30.07 -19.11 -18.16
CA LEU A 2 -30.41 -19.55 -16.79
C LEU A 2 -29.23 -19.57 -15.78
N LYS A 3 -28.02 -19.98 -16.20
CA LYS A 3 -26.82 -19.98 -15.33
C LYS A 3 -26.39 -18.57 -14.90
N GLY A 4 -26.54 -17.58 -15.79
CA GLY A 4 -26.20 -16.19 -15.51
C GLY A 4 -27.13 -15.59 -14.46
N LEU A 5 -28.43 -15.84 -14.61
CA LEU A 5 -29.46 -15.41 -13.66
C LEU A 5 -29.24 -16.02 -12.26
N LYS A 6 -29.01 -17.33 -12.15
CA LYS A 6 -28.72 -17.99 -10.86
C LYS A 6 -27.47 -17.41 -10.18
N ARG A 7 -26.43 -17.05 -10.94
CA ARG A 7 -25.22 -16.41 -10.40
C ARG A 7 -25.50 -14.98 -9.91
N ALA A 8 -26.29 -14.21 -10.65
CA ALA A 8 -26.70 -12.87 -10.24
C ALA A 8 -27.52 -12.90 -8.95
N MET A 9 -28.51 -13.79 -8.87
CA MET A 9 -29.32 -13.99 -7.66
C MET A 9 -28.47 -14.42 -6.45
N ALA A 10 -27.53 -15.36 -6.64
CA ALA A 10 -26.62 -15.77 -5.57
C ALA A 10 -25.71 -14.63 -5.08
N ALA A 11 -25.24 -13.78 -5.99
CA ALA A 11 -24.44 -12.61 -5.66
C ALA A 11 -25.25 -11.57 -4.87
N GLU A 12 -26.51 -11.35 -5.27
CA GLU A 12 -27.43 -10.44 -4.57
C GLU A 12 -27.78 -10.93 -3.16
N TYR A 13 -28.15 -12.20 -3.03
CA TYR A 13 -28.38 -12.83 -1.72
C TYR A 13 -27.15 -12.71 -0.81
N SER A 14 -25.95 -12.96 -1.34
CA SER A 14 -24.70 -12.82 -0.58
C SER A 14 -24.46 -11.38 -0.11
N ARG A 15 -24.80 -10.39 -0.94
CA ARG A 15 -24.68 -8.96 -0.62
C ARG A 15 -25.67 -8.55 0.48
N GLU A 16 -26.93 -8.97 0.37
CA GLU A 16 -27.95 -8.68 1.39
C GLU A 16 -27.61 -9.34 2.73
N LEU A 17 -27.22 -10.61 2.71
CA LEU A 17 -26.81 -11.34 3.90
C LEU A 17 -25.58 -10.67 4.54
N SER A 18 -24.60 -10.26 3.74
CA SER A 18 -23.43 -9.52 4.23
C SER A 18 -23.82 -8.22 4.93
N ALA A 19 -24.75 -7.45 4.35
CA ALA A 19 -25.24 -6.22 4.97
C ALA A 19 -25.98 -6.50 6.30
N LYS A 20 -26.80 -7.57 6.35
CA LYS A 20 -27.51 -7.99 7.56
C LYS A 20 -26.55 -8.41 8.67
N VAL A 21 -25.57 -9.26 8.36
CA VAL A 21 -24.53 -9.71 9.31
C VAL A 21 -23.72 -8.54 9.81
N PHE A 22 -23.32 -7.62 8.92
CA PHE A 22 -22.59 -6.43 9.31
C PHE A 22 -23.37 -5.56 10.30
N ARG A 23 -24.64 -5.25 10.01
CA ARG A 23 -25.51 -4.50 10.95
C ARG A 23 -25.65 -5.20 12.29
N ALA A 24 -25.79 -6.53 12.30
CA ALA A 24 -25.85 -7.31 13.53
C ALA A 24 -24.54 -7.20 14.33
N GLN A 25 -23.38 -7.27 13.67
CA GLN A 25 -22.08 -7.12 14.33
C GLN A 25 -21.89 -5.71 14.91
N CYS A 26 -22.33 -4.66 14.21
CA CYS A 26 -22.34 -3.30 14.76
C CYS A 26 -23.17 -3.22 16.04
N ARG A 27 -24.43 -3.66 16.01
CA ARG A 27 -25.32 -3.67 17.18
C ARG A 27 -24.76 -4.46 18.36
N LEU A 28 -24.17 -5.62 18.09
CA LEU A 28 -23.55 -6.41 19.15
C LEU A 28 -22.34 -5.70 19.75
N THR A 29 -21.54 -5.00 18.93
CA THR A 29 -20.43 -4.20 19.45
C THR A 29 -20.94 -3.02 20.28
N GLU A 30 -21.97 -2.32 19.81
CA GLU A 30 -22.65 -1.22 20.53
C GLU A 30 -23.16 -1.68 21.90
N ALA A 31 -23.66 -2.92 21.98
CA ALA A 31 -24.07 -3.57 23.22
C ALA A 31 -22.91 -4.11 24.08
N GLY A 32 -21.65 -3.76 23.78
CA GLY A 32 -20.49 -4.16 24.57
C GLY A 32 -19.94 -5.56 24.27
N PHE A 33 -20.38 -6.21 23.18
CA PHE A 33 -19.94 -7.56 22.82
C PHE A 33 -18.93 -7.57 21.66
N LYS A 34 -17.76 -8.13 21.94
CA LYS A 34 -16.63 -8.25 21.03
C LYS A 34 -16.98 -9.04 19.76
N GLN A 35 -16.68 -8.45 18.60
CA GLN A 35 -16.80 -9.09 17.28
C GLN A 35 -15.44 -9.52 16.72
N GLY A 36 -15.22 -10.83 16.58
CA GLY A 36 -14.06 -11.41 15.88
C GLY A 36 -12.68 -11.04 16.47
N GLY A 37 -11.60 -11.57 15.90
CA GLY A 37 -10.23 -11.29 16.33
C GLY A 37 -9.81 -11.94 17.67
N LEU A 38 -8.51 -11.85 17.96
CA LEU A 38 -7.88 -12.39 19.17
C LEU A 38 -7.87 -11.36 20.30
N ALA A 39 -7.89 -11.81 21.56
CA ALA A 39 -7.86 -10.91 22.71
C ALA A 39 -6.56 -10.12 22.87
N GLY A 40 -5.43 -10.67 22.41
CA GLY A 40 -4.09 -10.13 22.71
C GLY A 40 -3.60 -10.50 24.11
N TYR A 41 -2.36 -10.12 24.40
CA TYR A 41 -1.66 -10.43 25.65
C TYR A 41 -2.38 -9.78 26.85
N GLY A 42 -2.45 -10.47 27.99
CA GLY A 42 -3.13 -10.02 29.21
C GLY A 42 -4.65 -10.01 29.15
N LEU A 43 -5.26 -10.36 28.01
CA LEU A 43 -6.73 -10.45 27.86
C LEU A 43 -7.14 -11.87 27.47
N ARG A 44 -8.29 -12.31 27.98
CA ARG A 44 -8.96 -13.56 27.63
C ARG A 44 -10.31 -13.29 27.01
N ARG A 45 -10.77 -14.21 26.16
CA ARG A 45 -12.14 -14.21 25.64
C ARG A 45 -13.00 -14.95 26.65
N ILE A 46 -14.12 -14.38 27.05
CA ILE A 46 -15.09 -15.04 27.93
C ILE A 46 -16.44 -15.11 27.23
N ALA A 47 -17.10 -16.26 27.30
CA ALA A 47 -18.49 -16.39 26.88
C ALA A 47 -19.43 -15.88 27.98
N ILE A 48 -20.48 -15.17 27.59
CA ILE A 48 -21.52 -14.68 28.49
C ILE A 48 -22.85 -15.24 28.01
N SER A 49 -23.70 -15.71 28.92
CA SER A 49 -25.03 -16.22 28.61
C SER A 49 -25.97 -15.11 28.10
N ALA A 50 -27.14 -15.48 27.58
CA ALA A 50 -28.17 -14.51 27.22
C ALA A 50 -28.65 -13.67 28.42
N ALA A 51 -28.55 -14.20 29.64
CA ALA A 51 -28.90 -13.53 30.89
C ALA A 51 -27.77 -12.65 31.46
N GLY A 52 -26.65 -12.48 30.73
CA GLY A 52 -25.52 -11.66 31.18
C GLY A 52 -24.55 -12.37 32.13
N GLN A 53 -24.75 -13.66 32.41
CA GLN A 53 -23.91 -14.40 33.35
C GLN A 53 -22.62 -14.91 32.67
N PRO A 54 -21.43 -14.73 33.29
CA PRO A 54 -20.19 -15.31 32.80
C PRO A 54 -20.28 -16.84 32.69
N LYS A 55 -19.76 -17.39 31.60
CA LYS A 55 -19.64 -18.84 31.37
C LYS A 55 -18.15 -19.22 31.38
N ALA A 56 -17.67 -19.86 30.32
CA ALA A 56 -16.29 -20.32 30.21
C ALA A 56 -15.37 -19.32 29.50
N LEU A 57 -14.09 -19.35 29.86
CA LEU A 57 -13.02 -18.76 29.06
C LEU A 57 -12.85 -19.55 27.76
N LEU A 58 -12.75 -18.84 26.64
CA LEU A 58 -12.58 -19.43 25.32
C LEU A 58 -11.11 -19.43 24.92
N ARG A 59 -10.58 -20.62 24.61
CA ARG A 59 -9.24 -20.82 24.07
C ARG A 59 -9.10 -20.21 22.68
N VAL A 60 -7.87 -20.18 22.16
CA VAL A 60 -7.61 -19.76 20.79
C VAL A 60 -8.33 -20.71 19.83
N GLY A 61 -9.09 -20.18 18.87
CA GLY A 61 -9.89 -20.96 17.92
C GLY A 61 -11.25 -21.41 18.45
N GLU A 62 -11.43 -21.49 19.77
CA GLU A 62 -12.67 -21.95 20.39
C GLU A 62 -13.82 -20.96 20.16
N ARG A 63 -15.02 -21.51 19.96
CA ARG A 63 -16.26 -20.78 19.72
C ARG A 63 -17.21 -20.99 20.90
N LYS A 64 -18.07 -20.00 21.14
CA LYS A 64 -19.18 -20.12 22.10
C LYS A 64 -20.08 -21.31 21.74
N SER A 65 -20.64 -21.99 22.73
CA SER A 65 -21.47 -23.17 22.53
C SER A 65 -22.89 -22.83 22.06
N MET A 66 -23.49 -21.75 22.56
CA MET A 66 -24.83 -21.32 22.15
C MET A 66 -24.79 -20.12 21.20
N PRO A 67 -25.66 -20.06 20.17
CA PRO A 67 -25.78 -18.89 19.29
C PRO A 67 -26.15 -17.60 20.04
N THR A 68 -26.98 -17.74 21.08
CA THR A 68 -27.47 -16.64 21.94
C THR A 68 -26.39 -16.09 22.87
N ASP A 69 -25.40 -16.90 23.24
CA ASP A 69 -24.26 -16.45 24.05
C ASP A 69 -23.54 -15.29 23.36
N ARG A 70 -22.92 -14.43 24.15
CA ARG A 70 -22.09 -13.33 23.71
C ARG A 70 -20.65 -13.56 24.12
N VAL A 71 -19.74 -12.78 23.55
CA VAL A 71 -18.32 -12.86 23.89
C VAL A 71 -17.84 -11.47 24.24
N THR A 72 -17.14 -11.34 25.36
CA THR A 72 -16.42 -10.12 25.73
C THR A 72 -14.98 -10.47 26.12
N TYR A 73 -14.25 -9.48 26.65
CA TYR A 73 -12.94 -9.68 27.23
C TYR A 73 -13.01 -9.73 28.75
N ALA A 74 -12.13 -10.55 29.33
CA ALA A 74 -11.80 -10.54 30.74
C ALA A 74 -10.28 -10.38 30.90
N LYS A 75 -9.85 -9.96 32.09
CA LYS A 75 -8.43 -9.95 32.44
C LYS A 75 -7.86 -11.37 32.34
N GLY A 76 -6.64 -11.46 31.83
CA GLY A 76 -5.87 -12.70 31.81
C GLY A 76 -5.19 -12.97 33.15
N PRO A 77 -4.26 -13.93 33.17
CA PRO A 77 -3.42 -14.21 34.33
C PRO A 77 -2.71 -12.96 34.85
N ASP A 78 -2.58 -12.84 36.17
CA ASP A 78 -2.03 -11.65 36.84
C ASP A 78 -0.59 -11.35 36.40
N ASN A 79 0.21 -12.38 36.08
CA ASN A 79 1.55 -12.19 35.54
C ASN A 79 1.53 -11.50 34.16
N GLU A 80 0.58 -11.83 33.27
CA GLU A 80 0.46 -11.14 31.97
C GLU A 80 -0.02 -9.69 32.16
N VAL A 81 -0.95 -9.47 33.10
CA VAL A 81 -1.46 -8.15 33.45
C VAL A 81 -0.34 -7.27 34.02
N ALA A 82 0.46 -7.80 34.94
CA ALA A 82 1.61 -7.11 35.52
C ALA A 82 2.64 -6.69 34.45
N ILE A 83 2.91 -7.55 33.46
CA ILE A 83 3.80 -7.20 32.33
C ILE A 83 3.24 -6.05 31.49
N ILE A 84 1.92 -5.95 31.31
CA ILE A 84 1.33 -4.78 30.62
C ILE A 84 1.61 -3.52 31.40
N HIS A 85 1.33 -3.48 32.71
CA HIS A 85 1.64 -2.31 33.54
C HIS A 85 3.13 -1.96 33.49
N ARG A 86 4.00 -2.96 33.56
CA ARG A 86 5.45 -2.77 33.45
C ARG A 86 5.86 -2.21 32.10
N ILE A 87 5.20 -2.59 30.99
CA ILE A 87 5.43 -1.98 29.67
C ILE A 87 5.10 -0.48 29.70
N TYR A 88 4.01 -0.07 30.37
CA TYR A 88 3.68 1.35 30.51
C TYR A 88 4.72 2.10 31.34
N VAL A 89 5.18 1.53 32.47
CA VAL A 89 6.23 2.12 33.30
C VAL A 89 7.54 2.27 32.52
N MET A 90 8.01 1.20 31.87
CA MET A 90 9.22 1.25 31.05
C MET A 90 9.10 2.31 29.93
N TYR A 91 7.92 2.47 29.35
CA TYR A 91 7.70 3.42 28.26
C TYR A 91 7.62 4.88 28.74
N LEU A 92 6.79 5.16 29.75
CA LEU A 92 6.46 6.51 30.22
C LEU A 92 7.49 7.04 31.20
N THR A 93 7.86 6.23 32.19
CA THR A 93 8.76 6.63 33.27
C THR A 93 10.22 6.43 32.90
N GLU A 94 10.58 5.23 32.42
CA GLU A 94 11.98 4.91 32.06
C GLU A 94 12.37 5.40 30.65
N SER A 95 11.44 6.04 29.93
CA SER A 95 11.65 6.58 28.58
C SER A 95 12.17 5.57 27.54
N MET A 96 11.96 4.27 27.76
CA MET A 96 12.46 3.22 26.86
C MET A 96 11.72 3.22 25.52
N SER A 97 12.43 2.86 24.44
CA SER A 97 11.83 2.65 23.12
C SER A 97 11.07 1.31 23.03
N ASP A 98 10.12 1.18 22.10
CA ASP A 98 9.41 -0.08 21.83
C ASP A 98 10.38 -1.27 21.63
N THR A 99 11.52 -1.02 20.97
CA THR A 99 12.56 -2.02 20.71
C THR A 99 13.33 -2.38 21.97
N SER A 100 13.70 -1.39 22.78
CA SER A 100 14.41 -1.61 24.04
C SER A 100 13.55 -2.41 25.03
N ILE A 101 12.25 -2.08 25.11
CA ILE A 101 11.28 -2.80 25.93
C ILE A 101 11.16 -4.26 25.47
N ALA A 102 10.99 -4.48 24.16
CA ALA A 102 10.91 -5.84 23.62
C ALA A 102 12.19 -6.66 23.90
N ARG A 103 13.37 -6.04 23.74
CA ARG A 103 14.65 -6.68 24.04
C ARG A 103 14.77 -7.03 25.52
N ARG A 104 14.35 -6.14 26.43
CA ARG A 104 14.36 -6.38 27.87
C ARG A 104 13.48 -7.56 28.25
N LEU A 105 12.23 -7.58 27.78
CA LEU A 105 11.30 -8.69 28.03
C LEU A 105 11.84 -10.03 27.50
N ASN A 106 12.45 -10.03 26.32
CA ASN A 106 13.05 -11.24 25.74
C ASN A 106 14.26 -11.72 26.52
N PHE A 107 15.11 -10.81 26.98
CA PHE A 107 16.27 -11.15 27.81
C PHE A 107 15.84 -11.81 29.14
N GLU A 108 14.71 -11.38 29.69
CA GLU A 108 14.13 -11.93 30.92
C GLU A 108 13.31 -13.22 30.68
N GLY A 109 13.26 -13.73 29.45
CA GLY A 109 12.51 -14.94 29.12
C GLY A 109 10.99 -14.78 29.14
N VAL A 110 10.47 -13.54 29.12
CA VAL A 110 9.02 -13.30 29.09
C VAL A 110 8.49 -13.59 27.69
N GLU A 111 7.62 -14.58 27.59
CA GLU A 111 6.99 -14.94 26.33
C GLU A 111 5.77 -14.06 26.02
N ASN A 112 5.47 -13.89 24.73
CA ASN A 112 4.23 -13.29 24.29
C ASN A 112 3.08 -14.32 24.31
N LYS A 113 1.87 -13.89 23.93
CA LYS A 113 0.65 -14.72 23.95
C LYS A 113 0.74 -16.05 23.19
N PHE A 114 1.64 -16.14 22.22
CA PHE A 114 1.81 -17.30 21.35
C PHE A 114 3.03 -18.15 21.75
N GLY A 115 3.63 -17.93 22.91
CA GLY A 115 4.87 -18.62 23.32
C GLY A 115 6.06 -18.21 22.44
N ARG A 116 6.12 -16.93 22.05
CA ARG A 116 7.17 -16.40 21.15
C ARG A 116 7.78 -15.14 21.74
N THR A 117 8.90 -14.70 21.18
CA THR A 117 9.56 -13.46 21.57
C THR A 117 8.71 -12.21 21.31
N TRP A 118 8.92 -11.20 22.13
CA TRP A 118 8.41 -9.84 21.94
C TRP A 118 9.10 -9.15 20.79
N SER A 119 8.34 -8.30 20.10
CA SER A 119 8.85 -7.40 19.06
C SER A 119 8.37 -5.99 19.37
N ALA A 120 9.02 -4.99 18.80
CA ALA A 120 8.57 -3.60 18.93
C ALA A 120 7.10 -3.42 18.49
N TYR A 121 6.63 -4.22 17.52
CA TYR A 121 5.22 -4.23 17.12
C TYR A 121 4.29 -4.69 18.25
N HIS A 122 4.66 -5.75 18.99
CA HIS A 122 3.86 -6.24 20.12
C HIS A 122 3.76 -5.18 21.23
N VAL A 123 4.87 -4.55 21.58
CA VAL A 123 4.92 -3.46 22.57
C VAL A 123 4.06 -2.29 22.11
N LYS A 124 4.20 -1.85 20.86
CA LYS A 124 3.35 -0.81 20.27
C LYS A 124 1.87 -1.14 20.36
N GLN A 125 1.46 -2.39 20.12
CA GLN A 125 0.06 -2.79 20.24
C GLN A 125 -0.47 -2.67 21.67
N VAL A 126 0.36 -2.95 22.68
CA VAL A 126 0.00 -2.76 24.10
C VAL A 126 -0.21 -1.28 24.42
N LEU A 127 0.70 -0.42 23.96
CA LEU A 127 0.70 1.02 24.24
C LEU A 127 -0.30 1.85 23.42
N THR A 128 -0.96 1.27 22.41
CA THR A 128 -1.81 2.06 21.49
C THR A 128 -3.24 1.55 21.32
N ASN A 129 -3.51 0.28 21.64
CA ASN A 129 -4.82 -0.32 21.36
C ASN A 129 -5.82 -0.06 22.49
N ASP A 130 -6.95 0.57 22.17
CA ASP A 130 -7.98 0.98 23.15
C ASP A 130 -8.55 -0.17 24.00
N LYS A 131 -8.42 -1.41 23.55
CA LYS A 131 -8.88 -2.57 24.31
C LYS A 131 -8.20 -2.72 25.67
N TYR A 132 -6.99 -2.18 25.84
CA TYR A 132 -6.31 -2.23 27.14
C TYR A 132 -6.95 -1.26 28.14
N ALA A 133 -7.62 -0.22 27.65
CA ALA A 133 -8.44 0.72 28.41
C ALA A 133 -9.95 0.41 28.30
N GLY A 134 -10.31 -0.89 28.23
CA GLY A 134 -11.71 -1.35 28.30
C GLY A 134 -12.58 -1.01 27.07
N THR A 135 -12.01 -0.57 25.95
CA THR A 135 -12.79 -0.10 24.80
C THR A 135 -12.86 -1.11 23.68
N LEU A 136 -14.06 -1.35 23.18
CA LEU A 136 -14.29 -2.10 21.96
C LEU A 136 -14.31 -1.16 20.76
N VAL A 137 -13.59 -1.56 19.71
CA VAL A 137 -13.62 -0.86 18.42
C VAL A 137 -13.82 -1.87 17.31
N PHE A 138 -14.93 -1.74 16.59
CA PHE A 138 -15.27 -2.54 15.42
C PHE A 138 -15.24 -1.68 14.14
N ASN A 139 -15.24 -2.36 12.99
CA ASN A 139 -15.27 -1.74 11.68
C ASN A 139 -14.09 -0.79 11.37
N ARG A 140 -12.88 -1.09 11.88
CA ARG A 140 -11.66 -0.29 11.60
C ARG A 140 -11.24 -0.31 10.12
N SER A 141 -11.44 -1.43 9.44
CA SER A 141 -11.12 -1.62 8.02
C SER A 141 -12.11 -2.56 7.36
N THR A 142 -12.32 -2.42 6.06
CA THR A 142 -13.18 -3.31 5.27
C THR A 142 -12.40 -3.97 4.14
N GLN A 143 -12.83 -5.17 3.75
CA GLN A 143 -12.41 -5.86 2.55
C GLN A 143 -13.63 -6.64 2.05
N ARG A 144 -14.28 -6.16 0.99
CA ARG A 144 -15.49 -6.79 0.44
C ARG A 144 -15.09 -7.60 -0.79
N LEU A 145 -15.47 -8.88 -0.83
CA LEU A 145 -15.38 -9.76 -2.01
C LEU A 145 -14.15 -9.52 -2.92
N LYS A 146 -12.98 -10.04 -2.54
CA LYS A 146 -11.71 -9.89 -3.28
C LYS A 146 -11.25 -8.44 -3.54
N SER A 147 -11.90 -7.42 -2.98
CA SER A 147 -11.41 -6.04 -3.05
C SER A 147 -10.09 -5.89 -2.30
N SER A 148 -9.41 -4.78 -2.57
CA SER A 148 -8.33 -4.34 -1.68
C SER A 148 -8.90 -4.02 -0.30
N ARG A 149 -8.12 -4.32 0.74
CA ARG A 149 -8.42 -3.93 2.12
C ARG A 149 -8.23 -2.42 2.24
N ARG A 150 -9.22 -1.72 2.79
CA ARG A 150 -9.19 -0.27 2.99
C ARG A 150 -9.54 0.09 4.43
N ALA A 151 -8.92 1.12 4.97
CA ALA A 151 -9.29 1.67 6.27
C ALA A 151 -10.63 2.40 6.15
N ASN A 152 -11.48 2.28 7.17
CA ASN A 152 -12.73 3.02 7.22
C ASN A 152 -12.51 4.37 7.91
N ALA A 153 -13.30 5.37 7.48
CA ALA A 153 -13.40 6.67 8.13
C ALA A 153 -13.74 6.52 9.62
N GLN A 154 -13.31 7.47 10.45
CA GLN A 154 -13.51 7.38 11.91
C GLN A 154 -15.00 7.32 12.28
N ALA A 155 -15.85 8.12 11.63
CA ALA A 155 -17.30 8.13 11.84
C ALA A 155 -17.99 6.79 11.55
N ALA A 156 -17.39 5.93 10.71
CA ALA A 156 -17.93 4.60 10.41
C ALA A 156 -17.51 3.54 11.44
N ARG A 157 -16.62 3.86 12.38
CA ARG A 157 -16.14 2.92 13.40
C ARG A 157 -17.12 2.89 14.56
N VAL A 158 -17.50 1.69 14.99
CA VAL A 158 -18.26 1.52 16.21
C VAL A 158 -17.27 1.47 17.36
N LYS A 159 -17.30 2.47 18.23
CA LYS A 159 -16.44 2.58 19.42
C LYS A 159 -17.33 2.60 20.66
N VAL A 160 -17.10 1.65 21.58
CA VAL A 160 -17.78 1.61 22.88
C VAL A 160 -16.72 1.61 23.96
N GLU A 161 -16.70 2.69 24.72
CA GLU A 161 -15.79 2.87 25.85
C GLU A 161 -16.33 2.13 27.08
N ASN A 162 -15.43 1.71 27.97
CA ASN A 162 -15.77 0.99 29.20
C ASN A 162 -16.69 -0.23 28.98
N ALA A 163 -16.52 -0.92 27.85
CA ALA A 163 -17.31 -2.09 27.48
C ALA A 163 -16.97 -3.36 28.30
N PHE A 164 -15.82 -3.36 28.98
CA PHE A 164 -15.34 -4.42 29.87
C PHE A 164 -14.24 -3.88 30.77
N ASP A 165 -13.87 -4.64 31.79
CA ASP A 165 -12.85 -4.27 32.76
C ASP A 165 -11.50 -3.96 32.08
N ALA A 166 -11.07 -2.71 32.24
CA ALA A 166 -9.82 -2.24 31.71
C ALA A 166 -8.62 -2.84 32.47
N ILE A 167 -7.51 -3.04 31.76
CA ILE A 167 -6.21 -3.36 32.37
C ILE A 167 -5.51 -2.07 32.79
N VAL A 168 -5.50 -1.07 31.92
CA VAL A 168 -4.93 0.26 32.20
C VAL A 168 -6.02 1.31 32.19
N SER A 169 -5.82 2.41 32.91
CA SER A 169 -6.76 3.53 32.87
C SER A 169 -6.74 4.22 31.49
N ARG A 170 -7.79 4.99 31.20
CA ARG A 170 -7.87 5.78 29.96
C ARG A 170 -6.73 6.78 29.91
N GLU A 171 -6.48 7.44 31.03
CA GLU A 171 -5.50 8.50 31.21
C GLU A 171 -4.11 7.97 30.86
N LEU A 172 -3.74 6.79 31.37
CA LEU A 172 -2.44 6.17 31.11
C LEU A 172 -2.24 5.81 29.62
N LEU A 173 -3.30 5.35 28.95
CA LEU A 173 -3.25 5.08 27.51
C LEU A 173 -3.08 6.37 26.70
N GLU A 174 -3.81 7.43 27.04
CA GLU A 174 -3.70 8.70 26.33
C GLU A 174 -2.35 9.38 26.61
N GLU A 175 -1.79 9.25 27.82
CA GLU A 175 -0.43 9.68 28.15
C GLU A 175 0.61 8.97 27.27
N ALA A 176 0.51 7.64 27.12
CA ALA A 176 1.40 6.88 26.23
C ALA A 176 1.27 7.31 24.75
N ARG A 177 0.07 7.70 24.31
CA ARG A 177 -0.16 8.25 22.96
C ARG A 177 0.43 9.63 22.80
N ALA A 178 0.25 10.51 23.79
CA ALA A 178 0.81 11.85 23.82
C ALA A 178 2.34 11.78 23.78
N GLU A 179 2.95 10.93 24.62
CA GLU A 179 4.40 10.71 24.63
C GLU A 179 4.90 10.15 23.29
N ARG A 180 4.16 9.22 22.69
CA ARG A 180 4.48 8.70 21.36
C ARG A 180 4.44 9.78 20.28
N ASN A 181 3.46 10.68 20.34
CA ASN A 181 3.35 11.80 19.42
C ASN A 181 4.45 12.84 19.67
N ARG A 182 4.81 13.10 20.93
CA ARG A 182 5.91 13.99 21.32
C ARG A 182 7.26 13.46 20.83
N ARG A 183 7.51 12.15 20.99
CA ARG A 183 8.71 11.46 20.46
C ARG A 183 8.73 11.39 18.93
N ARG A 184 7.59 11.58 18.27
CA ARG A 184 7.54 11.58 16.81
C ARG A 184 8.15 12.88 16.31
N ARG A 185 9.45 12.82 15.99
CA ARG A 185 10.11 13.90 15.25
C ARG A 185 9.33 14.14 13.97
N GLN A 186 8.76 15.34 13.85
CA GLN A 186 8.20 15.82 12.61
C GLN A 186 9.36 16.36 11.80
N TRP A 187 9.50 15.85 10.58
CA TRP A 187 10.52 16.29 9.65
C TRP A 187 9.84 17.14 8.60
N SER A 188 10.33 18.36 8.39
CA SER A 188 9.96 19.16 7.22
C SER A 188 10.52 18.52 5.94
N ASP A 189 10.01 18.96 4.79
CA ASP A 189 10.53 18.44 3.52
C ASP A 189 12.02 18.78 3.38
N ASP A 190 12.43 19.99 3.77
CA ASP A 190 13.83 20.43 3.73
C ASP A 190 14.71 19.62 4.70
N GLU A 191 14.29 19.40 5.95
CA GLU A 191 15.06 18.61 6.92
C GLU A 191 15.24 17.16 6.46
N MET A 192 14.24 16.58 5.80
CA MET A 192 14.37 15.25 5.20
C MET A 192 15.41 15.27 4.08
N LEU A 193 15.36 16.24 3.17
CA LEU A 193 16.32 16.34 2.06
C LEU A 193 17.74 16.62 2.57
N ASP A 194 17.90 17.47 3.59
CA ASP A 194 19.18 17.74 4.25
C ASP A 194 19.77 16.51 4.92
N ALA A 195 18.95 15.66 5.55
CA ALA A 195 19.43 14.39 6.09
C ALA A 195 20.00 13.47 4.98
N LEU A 196 19.40 13.46 3.78
CA LEU A 196 19.97 12.73 2.64
C LEU A 196 21.29 13.35 2.16
N ARG A 197 21.38 14.69 2.13
CA ARG A 197 22.62 15.41 1.78
C ARG A 197 23.74 15.10 2.78
N GLN A 198 23.44 15.08 4.08
CA GLN A 198 24.40 14.78 5.12
C GLN A 198 24.95 13.34 4.99
N ILE A 199 24.09 12.35 4.79
CA ILE A 199 24.51 10.96 4.54
C ILE A 199 25.42 10.89 3.31
N PHE A 200 25.08 11.64 2.25
CA PHE A 200 25.89 11.68 1.03
C PHE A 200 27.26 12.32 1.26
N VAL A 201 27.33 13.43 1.99
CA VAL A 201 28.59 14.11 2.36
C VAL A 201 29.48 13.19 3.18
N GLU A 202 28.89 12.45 4.13
CA GLU A 202 29.64 11.57 5.04
C GLU A 202 30.14 10.29 4.38
N HIS A 203 29.32 9.65 3.53
CA HIS A 203 29.61 8.32 3.00
C HIS A 203 29.85 8.27 1.48
N GLY A 204 29.70 9.38 0.77
CA GLY A 204 29.77 9.45 -0.69
C GLY A 204 28.62 8.73 -1.42
N THR A 205 27.67 8.16 -0.68
CA THR A 205 26.50 7.45 -1.21
C THR A 205 25.35 7.43 -0.20
N VAL A 206 24.14 7.17 -0.69
CA VAL A 206 22.92 7.14 0.13
C VAL A 206 22.18 5.82 -0.10
N THR A 207 22.42 4.81 0.73
CA THR A 207 21.72 3.51 0.63
C THR A 207 20.55 3.42 1.61
N PRO A 208 19.56 2.53 1.37
CA PRO A 208 18.50 2.27 2.35
C PRO A 208 19.00 1.93 3.75
N ASP A 209 20.12 1.20 3.84
CA ASP A 209 20.72 0.81 5.11
C ASP A 209 21.35 2.00 5.83
N LEU A 210 22.07 2.87 5.10
CA LEU A 210 22.61 4.12 5.65
C LEU A 210 21.49 5.06 6.12
N ILE A 211 20.42 5.20 5.33
CA ILE A 211 19.25 6.00 5.73
C ILE A 211 18.65 5.46 7.04
N ASN A 212 18.42 4.14 7.14
CA ASN A 212 17.82 3.57 8.34
C ASN A 212 18.78 3.58 9.55
N ALA A 213 20.09 3.68 9.33
CA ALA A 213 21.11 3.80 10.38
C ALA A 213 21.33 5.26 10.84
N SER A 214 21.03 6.26 10.02
CA SER A 214 21.33 7.69 10.25
C SER A 214 20.63 8.36 11.44
N GLY A 215 19.70 7.68 12.12
CA GLY A 215 18.82 8.30 13.11
C GLY A 215 17.80 9.30 12.53
N GLY A 216 17.82 9.50 11.21
CA GLY A 216 16.90 10.34 10.45
C GLY A 216 15.56 9.68 10.13
N PRO A 217 14.79 10.24 9.18
CA PRO A 217 13.57 9.60 8.68
C PRO A 217 13.88 8.23 8.04
N ALA A 218 13.04 7.23 8.29
CA ALA A 218 13.17 5.94 7.61
C ALA A 218 12.94 6.05 6.09
N VAL A 219 13.50 5.12 5.32
CA VAL A 219 13.37 5.07 3.84
C VAL A 219 11.91 5.16 3.36
N LYS A 220 10.99 4.50 4.08
CA LYS A 220 9.55 4.54 3.77
C LYS A 220 8.95 5.94 3.92
N SER A 221 9.46 6.75 4.84
CA SER A 221 9.00 8.13 5.04
C SER A 221 9.27 8.97 3.79
N TYR A 222 10.46 8.85 3.20
CA TYR A 222 10.79 9.51 1.94
C TYR A 222 9.92 9.02 0.78
N ALA A 223 9.74 7.71 0.66
CA ALA A 223 8.92 7.14 -0.41
C ALA A 223 7.46 7.62 -0.34
N PHE A 224 6.92 7.76 0.86
CA PHE A 224 5.57 8.29 1.06
C PHE A 224 5.48 9.79 0.82
N ARG A 225 6.47 10.57 1.29
CA ARG A 225 6.44 12.04 1.24
C ARG A 225 6.75 12.60 -0.15
N PHE A 226 7.74 12.05 -0.84
CA PHE A 226 8.24 12.55 -2.12
C PHE A 226 7.82 11.69 -3.32
N ASN A 227 6.80 10.83 -3.15
CA ASN A 227 6.32 9.90 -4.18
C ASN A 227 7.41 8.92 -4.70
N GLY A 228 8.39 8.62 -3.85
CA GLY A 228 9.49 7.71 -4.12
C GLY A 228 10.80 8.20 -3.53
N ILE A 229 11.61 7.27 -2.99
CA ILE A 229 12.94 7.61 -2.46
C ILE A 229 13.86 8.19 -3.55
N THR A 230 13.74 7.72 -4.79
CA THR A 230 14.51 8.25 -5.93
C THR A 230 14.16 9.71 -6.22
N SER A 231 12.87 10.07 -6.10
CA SER A 231 12.43 11.46 -6.23
C SER A 231 12.96 12.33 -5.10
N ALA A 232 12.95 11.82 -3.85
CA ALA A 232 13.56 12.50 -2.72
C ALA A 232 15.07 12.74 -2.94
N MET A 233 15.81 11.73 -3.38
CA MET A 233 17.25 11.86 -3.67
C MET A 233 17.53 12.86 -4.80
N GLY A 234 16.72 12.86 -5.86
CA GLY A 234 16.81 13.84 -6.94
C GLY A 234 16.57 15.27 -6.45
N LEU A 235 15.57 15.48 -5.58
CA LEU A 235 15.30 16.78 -4.95
C LEU A 235 16.42 17.21 -3.98
N ALA A 236 17.04 16.25 -3.29
CA ALA A 236 18.19 16.50 -2.43
C ALA A 236 19.47 16.79 -3.21
N GLY A 237 19.50 16.53 -4.53
CA GLY A 237 20.69 16.66 -5.37
C GLY A 237 21.73 15.56 -5.13
N VAL A 238 21.33 14.44 -4.51
CA VAL A 238 22.22 13.31 -4.22
C VAL A 238 21.96 12.17 -5.21
N THR A 239 23.01 11.66 -5.82
CA THR A 239 22.94 10.51 -6.75
C THR A 239 23.25 9.21 -6.00
N TRP A 240 22.45 8.16 -6.24
CA TRP A 240 22.82 6.83 -5.78
C TRP A 240 24.13 6.42 -6.45
N SER A 241 25.17 6.05 -5.70
CA SER A 241 26.37 5.45 -6.30
C SER A 241 26.10 4.05 -6.89
N SER A 242 24.86 3.57 -6.84
CA SER A 242 24.52 2.21 -7.24
C SER A 242 23.22 2.08 -8.05
N LEU A 243 22.64 3.19 -8.55
CA LEU A 243 21.69 3.23 -9.69
C LEU A 243 22.08 2.21 -10.75
N THR A 244 21.68 0.93 -10.65
CA THR A 244 21.92 0.00 -11.77
C THR A 244 21.31 0.67 -12.99
N ASP A 245 22.00 0.64 -14.12
CA ASP A 245 21.50 1.29 -15.34
C ASP A 245 20.06 0.89 -15.64
N SER A 246 19.68 -0.33 -15.25
CA SER A 246 18.31 -0.84 -15.33
C SER A 246 17.28 -0.04 -14.53
N THR A 247 17.65 0.44 -13.34
CA THR A 247 16.78 1.22 -12.44
C THR A 247 16.67 2.66 -12.89
N ILE A 248 17.79 3.28 -13.28
CA ILE A 248 17.82 4.62 -13.90
C ILE A 248 16.97 4.62 -15.17
N THR A 249 17.20 3.64 -16.05
CA THR A 249 16.42 3.46 -17.28
C THR A 249 14.94 3.26 -16.97
N ARG A 250 14.57 2.44 -15.98
CA ARG A 250 13.17 2.25 -15.61
C ARG A 250 12.51 3.54 -15.13
N TYR A 251 13.23 4.38 -14.38
CA TYR A 251 12.74 5.69 -13.95
C TYR A 251 12.57 6.64 -15.14
N ARG A 252 13.59 6.79 -15.98
CA ARG A 252 13.55 7.60 -17.21
C ARG A 252 12.39 7.21 -18.11
N MET A 253 12.18 5.91 -18.33
CA MET A 253 11.04 5.42 -19.11
C MET A 253 9.68 5.73 -18.47
N ARG A 254 9.58 5.81 -17.14
CA ARG A 254 8.34 6.26 -16.46
C ARG A 254 8.08 7.75 -16.69
N CYS A 255 9.12 8.59 -16.61
CA CYS A 255 9.02 10.01 -16.93
C CYS A 255 8.58 10.21 -18.38
N ILE A 256 9.28 9.60 -19.35
CA ILE A 256 8.90 9.63 -20.77
C ILE A 256 7.45 9.17 -20.95
N THR A 257 7.04 8.06 -20.35
CA THR A 257 5.66 7.57 -20.48
C THR A 257 4.66 8.60 -19.94
N ARG A 258 4.94 9.20 -18.79
CA ARG A 258 4.06 10.21 -18.18
C ARG A 258 3.95 11.43 -19.09
N ASP A 259 5.07 11.96 -19.56
CA ASP A 259 5.13 13.17 -20.37
C ASP A 259 4.43 12.95 -21.73
N MET A 260 4.63 11.78 -22.35
CA MET A 260 3.93 11.39 -23.57
C MET A 260 2.44 11.12 -23.39
N THR A 261 2.03 10.67 -22.21
CA THR A 261 0.59 10.55 -21.89
C THR A 261 -0.05 11.94 -21.81
N ILE A 262 0.62 12.90 -21.17
CA ILE A 262 0.17 14.29 -21.07
C ILE A 262 0.11 14.93 -22.45
N GLU A 263 1.13 14.73 -23.29
CA GLU A 263 1.15 15.27 -24.66
C GLU A 263 0.04 14.67 -25.52
N LEU A 264 -0.23 13.36 -25.40
CA LEU A 264 -1.33 12.70 -26.10
C LEU A 264 -2.69 13.25 -25.69
N GLU A 265 -2.94 13.35 -24.38
CA GLU A 265 -4.21 13.89 -23.86
C GLU A 265 -4.38 15.36 -24.28
N ARG A 266 -3.31 16.16 -24.26
CA ARG A 266 -3.31 17.55 -24.74
C ARG A 266 -3.58 17.66 -26.24
N SER A 267 -2.90 16.84 -27.05
CA SER A 267 -3.04 16.87 -28.52
C SER A 267 -4.43 16.43 -28.95
N ALA A 268 -4.98 15.39 -28.32
CA ALA A 268 -6.34 14.95 -28.57
C ALA A 268 -7.38 16.01 -28.19
N ALA A 269 -7.19 16.70 -27.07
CA ALA A 269 -8.06 17.81 -26.67
C ALA A 269 -8.01 18.99 -27.66
N ALA A 270 -6.82 19.31 -28.19
CA ALA A 270 -6.65 20.41 -29.14
C ALA A 270 -7.47 20.24 -30.45
N VAL A 271 -7.70 19.01 -30.87
CA VAL A 271 -8.53 18.68 -32.04
C VAL A 271 -9.96 18.26 -31.69
N ASN A 272 -10.38 18.47 -30.43
CA ASN A 272 -11.68 18.05 -29.90
C ASN A 272 -11.99 16.55 -30.14
N ALA A 273 -10.97 15.69 -30.09
CA ALA A 273 -11.18 14.26 -30.19
C ALA A 273 -11.92 13.73 -28.97
N LEU A 274 -12.86 12.80 -29.18
CA LEU A 274 -13.48 12.03 -28.12
C LEU A 274 -12.45 11.04 -27.56
N VAL A 275 -12.04 11.25 -26.30
CA VAL A 275 -11.05 10.41 -25.62
C VAL A 275 -11.69 9.63 -24.48
N GLU A 276 -11.66 8.31 -24.57
CA GLU A 276 -12.04 7.40 -23.48
C GLU A 276 -10.81 6.58 -23.03
N LYS A 277 -10.51 6.62 -21.73
CA LYS A 277 -9.36 5.90 -21.17
C LYS A 277 -9.75 4.48 -20.74
N LEU A 278 -9.32 3.48 -21.50
CA LEU A 278 -9.63 2.06 -21.23
C LEU A 278 -8.69 1.42 -20.20
N SER A 279 -7.43 1.86 -20.18
CA SER A 279 -6.43 1.46 -19.19
C SER A 279 -5.39 2.58 -19.04
N PRO A 280 -4.44 2.50 -18.08
CA PRO A 280 -3.44 3.55 -17.88
C PRO A 280 -2.65 3.98 -19.14
N ARG A 281 -2.55 3.11 -20.16
CA ARG A 281 -1.82 3.37 -21.41
C ARG A 281 -2.63 3.06 -22.68
N THR A 282 -3.92 2.79 -22.55
CA THR A 282 -4.78 2.42 -23.69
C THR A 282 -5.99 3.34 -23.72
N PHE A 283 -6.23 3.89 -24.89
CA PHE A 283 -7.21 4.93 -25.15
C PHE A 283 -8.10 4.50 -26.31
N ARG A 284 -9.36 4.91 -26.28
CA ARG A 284 -10.25 4.92 -27.43
C ARG A 284 -10.38 6.38 -27.87
N LEU A 285 -9.91 6.66 -29.08
CA LEU A 285 -9.80 7.99 -29.68
C LEU A 285 -10.72 8.00 -30.91
N ASN A 286 -11.84 8.74 -30.85
CA ASN A 286 -12.83 8.79 -31.93
C ASN A 286 -13.29 7.39 -32.43
N GLY A 287 -13.44 6.44 -31.51
CA GLY A 287 -13.84 5.05 -31.81
C GLY A 287 -12.69 4.10 -32.12
N VAL A 288 -11.49 4.60 -32.43
CA VAL A 288 -10.28 3.81 -32.70
C VAL A 288 -9.53 3.53 -31.40
N THR A 289 -9.07 2.30 -31.21
CA THR A 289 -8.32 1.91 -30.00
C THR A 289 -6.81 1.99 -30.23
N ALA A 290 -6.12 2.76 -29.38
CA ALA A 290 -4.68 2.96 -29.46
C ALA A 290 -4.00 2.71 -28.12
N ARG A 291 -2.79 2.14 -28.14
CA ARG A 291 -1.94 1.98 -26.96
C ARG A 291 -0.67 2.79 -27.07
N LEU A 292 -0.40 3.61 -26.06
CA LEU A 292 0.87 4.31 -25.89
C LEU A 292 1.93 3.36 -25.33
N LEU A 293 2.97 3.12 -26.10
CA LEU A 293 4.06 2.22 -25.73
C LEU A 293 5.42 2.92 -25.86
N CYS A 294 5.97 3.34 -24.72
CA CYS A 294 7.33 3.87 -24.65
C CYS A 294 8.33 2.73 -24.43
N THR A 295 9.27 2.55 -25.34
CA THR A 295 10.26 1.45 -25.29
C THR A 295 11.67 1.98 -25.07
N ARG A 296 12.40 1.34 -24.16
CA ARG A 296 13.84 1.55 -23.99
C ARG A 296 14.65 0.87 -25.08
N CYS A 297 15.79 1.46 -25.44
CA CYS A 297 16.88 0.81 -26.15
C CYS A 297 17.44 -0.35 -25.32
N ARG A 298 17.69 -1.46 -26.00
CA ARG A 298 18.37 -2.67 -25.54
C ARG A 298 19.48 -2.98 -26.53
N TYR A 299 20.43 -3.81 -26.10
CA TYR A 299 21.49 -4.30 -26.98
C TYR A 299 21.32 -5.81 -27.17
N GLU A 300 21.18 -6.23 -28.42
CA GLU A 300 21.18 -7.64 -28.82
C GLU A 300 22.37 -7.87 -29.73
N ARG A 301 23.29 -8.77 -29.34
CA ARG A 301 24.57 -9.00 -30.03
C ARG A 301 25.28 -7.67 -30.38
N SER A 302 25.34 -6.75 -29.42
CA SER A 302 25.93 -5.40 -29.53
C SER A 302 25.22 -4.41 -30.46
N HIS A 303 24.00 -4.71 -30.92
CA HIS A 303 23.21 -3.80 -31.75
C HIS A 303 22.04 -3.19 -30.97
N PRO A 304 21.82 -1.86 -31.05
CA PRO A 304 20.70 -1.21 -30.39
C PRO A 304 19.38 -1.62 -31.04
N CYS A 305 18.42 -1.99 -30.20
CA CYS A 305 17.12 -2.53 -30.58
C CYS A 305 16.04 -2.22 -29.55
N TRP A 306 14.78 -2.24 -30.00
CA TRP A 306 13.62 -1.89 -29.19
C TRP A 306 12.55 -2.96 -29.33
N LYS A 307 12.05 -3.50 -28.22
CA LYS A 307 10.97 -4.48 -28.24
C LYS A 307 9.62 -3.77 -28.21
N VAL A 308 8.86 -3.87 -29.31
CA VAL A 308 7.50 -3.31 -29.42
C VAL A 308 6.51 -4.46 -29.39
N ALA A 309 5.70 -4.54 -28.34
CA ALA A 309 4.63 -5.55 -28.24
C ALA A 309 3.42 -5.09 -29.04
N LEU A 310 2.88 -5.96 -29.90
CA LEU A 310 1.77 -5.66 -30.79
C LEU A 310 0.44 -6.21 -30.26
N VAL A 311 0.48 -7.35 -29.55
CA VAL A 311 -0.72 -7.99 -28.99
C VAL A 311 -0.93 -7.58 -27.53
N HIS A 312 -2.12 -7.05 -27.22
CA HIS A 312 -2.52 -6.59 -25.89
C HIS A 312 -3.95 -7.05 -25.53
N GLN A 313 -4.30 -6.97 -24.25
CA GLN A 313 -5.68 -7.11 -23.78
C GLN A 313 -6.10 -5.85 -23.02
N PRO A 314 -7.16 -5.13 -23.45
CA PRO A 314 -7.97 -5.38 -24.67
C PRO A 314 -7.13 -5.23 -25.95
N ALA A 315 -7.58 -5.87 -27.04
CA ALA A 315 -6.97 -5.72 -28.36
C ALA A 315 -7.06 -4.25 -28.81
N VAL A 316 -6.06 -3.80 -29.58
CA VAL A 316 -5.95 -2.41 -30.03
C VAL A 316 -5.70 -2.36 -31.53
N ASP A 317 -6.24 -1.33 -32.18
CA ASP A 317 -6.08 -1.07 -33.61
C ASP A 317 -4.68 -0.50 -33.92
N PHE A 318 -4.16 0.36 -33.03
CA PHE A 318 -2.87 1.02 -33.21
C PHE A 318 -1.96 0.96 -31.97
N ILE A 319 -0.66 0.92 -32.22
CA ILE A 319 0.39 1.17 -31.23
C ILE A 319 1.02 2.53 -31.51
N ILE A 320 0.89 3.47 -30.57
CA ILE A 320 1.66 4.71 -30.56
C ILE A 320 2.99 4.38 -29.92
N TRP A 321 3.96 3.99 -30.74
CA TRP A 321 5.28 3.59 -30.30
C TRP A 321 6.18 4.81 -30.14
N VAL A 322 6.59 5.06 -28.89
CA VAL A 322 7.58 6.09 -28.56
C VAL A 322 8.92 5.41 -28.29
N ARG A 323 9.91 5.70 -29.12
CA ARG A 323 11.25 5.13 -29.06
C ARG A 323 12.16 6.04 -28.27
N ALA A 324 12.84 5.51 -27.26
CA ALA A 324 13.93 6.22 -26.58
C ALA A 324 15.24 6.12 -27.38
N ASP A 325 16.13 7.10 -27.22
CA ASP A 325 17.50 7.08 -27.76
C ASP A 325 18.34 5.92 -27.20
N THR A 326 19.57 5.79 -27.69
CA THR A 326 20.49 4.71 -27.30
C THR A 326 20.95 4.79 -25.84
N SER A 327 20.91 5.98 -25.23
CA SER A 327 21.19 6.23 -23.80
C SER A 327 19.96 6.11 -22.89
N ASN A 328 18.76 5.93 -23.47
CA ASN A 328 17.47 5.92 -22.78
C ASN A 328 17.14 7.21 -22.00
N GLU A 329 17.62 8.35 -22.48
CA GLU A 329 17.45 9.66 -21.86
C GLU A 329 16.34 10.47 -22.48
N ARG A 330 16.18 10.38 -23.79
CA ARG A 330 15.29 11.24 -24.56
C ARG A 330 14.43 10.41 -25.51
N VAL A 331 13.34 11.02 -25.96
CA VAL A 331 12.54 10.50 -27.07
C VAL A 331 13.30 10.77 -28.37
N ASP A 332 13.46 9.74 -29.18
CA ASP A 332 14.23 9.74 -30.45
C ASP A 332 13.36 9.35 -31.65
N GLY A 333 12.07 9.07 -31.44
CA GLY A 333 11.13 8.81 -32.53
C GLY A 333 9.76 8.41 -32.03
N ILE A 334 8.74 8.79 -32.79
CA ILE A 334 7.34 8.49 -32.52
C ILE A 334 6.76 7.85 -33.77
N TYR A 335 6.05 6.73 -33.60
CA TYR A 335 5.49 5.95 -34.70
C TYR A 335 4.05 5.57 -34.40
N LEU A 336 3.19 5.59 -35.42
CA LEU A 336 1.83 5.08 -35.34
C LEU A 336 1.74 3.76 -36.12
N ILE A 337 1.78 2.64 -35.41
CA ILE A 337 1.84 1.31 -36.02
C ILE A 337 0.44 0.69 -36.04
N PRO A 338 -0.15 0.39 -37.21
CA PRO A 338 -1.37 -0.39 -37.30
C PRO A 338 -1.09 -1.84 -36.91
N THR A 339 -1.88 -2.42 -36.00
CA THR A 339 -1.67 -3.82 -35.59
C THR A 339 -2.04 -4.80 -36.72
N ALA A 340 -2.94 -4.40 -37.61
CA ALA A 340 -3.37 -5.17 -38.78
C ALA A 340 -2.24 -5.46 -39.79
N ASP A 341 -1.23 -4.60 -39.87
CA ASP A 341 -0.08 -4.79 -40.77
C ASP A 341 0.85 -5.93 -40.30
N PHE A 342 0.65 -6.42 -39.07
CA PHE A 342 1.49 -7.42 -38.42
C PHE A 342 0.66 -8.56 -37.81
N PRO A 343 -0.21 -9.24 -38.57
CA PRO A 343 -1.25 -10.12 -38.03
C PRO A 343 -0.70 -11.36 -37.30
N ASN A 344 0.48 -11.83 -37.69
CA ASN A 344 1.13 -13.02 -37.11
C ASN A 344 2.24 -12.69 -36.09
N HIS A 345 2.40 -11.43 -35.69
CA HIS A 345 3.49 -11.01 -34.81
C HIS A 345 2.99 -10.64 -33.42
N LEU A 346 3.51 -11.32 -32.39
CA LEU A 346 3.29 -10.91 -30.99
C LEU A 346 4.05 -9.63 -30.65
N TYR A 347 5.21 -9.45 -31.28
CA TYR A 347 6.08 -8.30 -31.12
C TYR A 347 6.94 -8.09 -32.38
N ILE A 348 7.44 -6.88 -32.55
CA ILE A 348 8.54 -6.55 -33.48
C ILE A 348 9.77 -6.10 -32.69
N TRP A 349 10.96 -6.31 -33.27
CA TRP A 349 12.24 -5.83 -32.74
C TRP A 349 12.97 -4.96 -33.77
N PRO A 350 12.55 -3.70 -33.96
CA PRO A 350 13.33 -2.76 -34.75
C PRO A 350 14.71 -2.59 -34.13
N SER A 351 15.74 -2.61 -34.96
CA SER A 351 17.13 -2.28 -34.62
C SER A 351 17.57 -1.07 -35.42
N ALA A 352 18.72 -0.46 -35.08
CA ALA A 352 19.26 0.64 -35.88
C ALA A 352 19.41 0.28 -37.37
N ARG A 353 19.59 -1.00 -37.73
CA ARG A 353 19.71 -1.48 -39.11
C ARG A 353 18.37 -1.67 -39.82
N SER A 354 17.29 -1.95 -39.07
CA SER A 354 15.96 -2.23 -39.63
C SER A 354 14.97 -1.07 -39.46
N LEU A 355 15.36 0.00 -38.74
CA LEU A 355 14.48 1.12 -38.42
C LEU A 355 13.91 1.80 -39.66
N ALA A 356 14.69 1.87 -40.75
CA ALA A 356 14.25 2.44 -42.03
C ALA A 356 12.96 1.78 -42.58
N ARG A 357 12.71 0.51 -42.27
CA ARG A 357 11.48 -0.21 -42.69
C ARG A 357 10.22 0.32 -42.02
N TYR A 358 10.36 1.02 -40.90
CA TYR A 358 9.25 1.57 -40.12
C TYR A 358 9.07 3.07 -40.35
N GLN A 359 9.86 3.69 -41.22
CA GLN A 359 9.83 5.12 -41.46
C GLN A 359 8.48 5.60 -42.00
N GLN A 360 7.77 4.75 -42.74
CA GLN A 360 6.41 5.02 -43.22
C GLN A 360 5.39 5.25 -42.09
N TYR A 361 5.67 4.79 -40.87
CA TYR A 361 4.82 4.98 -39.69
C TYR A 361 5.28 6.16 -38.82
N ALA A 362 6.37 6.84 -39.18
CA ALA A 362 7.02 7.83 -38.32
C ALA A 362 6.29 9.17 -38.33
N HIS A 363 6.23 9.80 -37.17
CA HIS A 363 5.69 11.15 -36.96
C HIS A 363 6.72 12.00 -36.20
N ALA A 364 6.71 13.32 -36.47
CA ALA A 364 7.64 14.24 -35.81
C ALA A 364 7.31 14.44 -34.31
N SER A 365 6.02 14.40 -33.96
CA SER A 365 5.52 14.49 -32.59
C SER A 365 4.15 13.81 -32.44
N ILE A 366 3.68 13.64 -31.20
CA ILE A 366 2.31 13.15 -30.98
C ILE A 366 1.31 14.19 -31.53
N ALA A 367 1.60 15.48 -31.39
CA ALA A 367 0.75 16.54 -31.95
C ALA A 367 0.57 16.39 -33.48
N THR A 368 1.65 16.14 -34.23
CA THR A 368 1.56 15.94 -35.69
C THR A 368 0.75 14.70 -36.08
N MET A 369 0.76 13.66 -35.25
CA MET A 369 -0.06 12.45 -35.45
C MET A 369 -1.56 12.75 -35.33
N PHE A 370 -1.95 13.73 -34.51
CA PHE A 370 -3.33 14.22 -34.43
C PHE A 370 -3.67 15.30 -35.48
N GLY A 371 -2.72 15.69 -36.33
CA GLY A 371 -2.90 16.77 -37.30
C GLY A 371 -2.85 18.18 -36.70
N CYS A 372 -2.34 18.33 -35.47
CA CYS A 372 -2.06 19.64 -34.90
C CYS A 372 -0.88 20.29 -35.65
N LYS A 373 -1.01 21.59 -35.96
CA LYS A 373 0.06 22.40 -36.55
C LYS A 373 1.14 22.76 -35.54
#